data_AF-A0A529SGU9-F1
#
_entry.id   AF-A0A529SGU9-F1
#
_cell.length_a   1.000
_cell.length_b   1.000
_cell.length_c   1.000
_cell.angle_alpha   90.00
_cell.angle_beta   90.00
_cell.angle_gamma   90.00
#
_symmetry.space_group_name_H-M   'P 1'
#
loop_
_entity.id
_entity.type
_entity.pdbx_description
1 polymer ?
#
loop_
_entity_poly.entity_id
_entity_poly.type
_entity_poly.pdbx_seq_one_letter_code
_entity_poly.pdbx_strand_id
1 'polypeptide(L)' 'PETFVIGKDGKIAYKHVGPLTPDSVRTLLLPQIEKALATRG' A
#
# COMPACT_ATOMS: atom_id res chain seq x y z
N PRO A 1 2.94 -14.20 3.97
CA PRO A 1 3.72 -13.44 2.97
C PRO A 1 3.72 -11.95 3.36
N GLU A 2 4.52 -11.13 2.68
CA GLU A 2 4.56 -9.68 2.89
C GLU A 2 4.30 -8.94 1.57
N THR A 3 3.67 -7.77 1.65
CA THR A 3 3.40 -6.89 0.49
C THR A 3 3.66 -5.46 0.88
N PHE A 4 4.33 -4.70 0.01
CA PHE A 4 4.70 -3.31 0.27
C PHE A 4 4.03 -2.39 -0.74
N VAL A 5 3.54 -1.25 -0.26
CA VAL A 5 3.18 -0.11 -1.12
C VAL A 5 4.38 0.82 -1.13
N ILE A 6 4.92 1.07 -2.32
CA ILE A 6 6.06 1.96 -2.53
C ILE A 6 5.54 3.27 -3.12
N GLY A 7 5.89 4.38 -2.47
CA GLY A 7 5.56 5.73 -2.92
C GLY A 7 6.37 6.16 -4.14
N LYS A 8 5.95 7.26 -4.78
CA LYS A 8 6.65 7.84 -5.95
C LYS A 8 8.09 8.26 -5.63
N ASP A 9 8.41 8.51 -4.37
CA ASP A 9 9.74 8.84 -3.87
C ASP A 9 10.62 7.60 -3.60
N GLY A 10 10.13 6.40 -3.94
CA GLY A 10 10.82 5.14 -3.73
C GLY A 10 10.79 4.64 -2.28
N LYS A 11 10.10 5.33 -1.36
CA LYS A 11 10.01 4.90 0.04
C LYS A 11 8.83 3.95 0.27
N ILE A 12 8.94 3.12 1.28
CA ILE A 12 7.82 2.29 1.74
C ILE A 12 6.78 3.20 2.37
N ALA A 13 5.60 3.29 1.74
CA ALA A 13 4.45 4.01 2.28
C ALA A 13 3.63 3.12 3.22
N TYR A 14 3.63 1.80 2.98
CA TYR A 14 2.91 0.84 3.81
C TYR A 14 3.45 -0.58 3.66
N LYS A 15 3.35 -1.38 4.72
CA LYS A 15 3.64 -2.82 4.74
C LYS A 15 2.40 -3.57 5.19
N HIS A 16 1.97 -4.54 4.39
CA HIS A 16 0.98 -5.54 4.76
C HIS A 16 1.66 -6.88 5.06
N VAL A 17 1.25 -7.52 6.16
CA VAL A 17 1.67 -8.88 6.53
C VAL A 17 0.44 -9.77 6.57
N GLY A 18 0.44 -10.81 5.76
CA GLY A 18 -0.69 -11.72 5.61
C GLY A 18 -0.94 -12.12 4.15
N PRO A 19 -1.92 -13.01 3.89
CA PRO A 19 -2.31 -13.39 2.54
C PRO A 19 -2.87 -12.21 1.74
N LEU A 20 -2.51 -12.13 0.45
CA LEU A 20 -3.09 -11.16 -0.46
C LEU A 20 -4.45 -11.68 -0.96
N THR A 21 -5.54 -11.09 -0.46
CA THR A 21 -6.92 -11.46 -0.80
C THR A 21 -7.64 -10.27 -1.41
N PRO A 22 -8.75 -10.46 -2.15
CA PRO A 22 -9.53 -9.34 -2.67
C PRO A 22 -10.03 -8.39 -1.58
N ASP A 23 -10.32 -8.91 -0.38
CA ASP A 23 -10.67 -8.10 0.78
C ASP A 23 -9.48 -7.26 1.24
N SER A 24 -8.32 -7.86 1.48
CA SER A 24 -7.14 -7.11 1.96
C SER A 24 -6.66 -6.09 0.94
N VAL A 25 -6.84 -6.34 -0.36
CA VAL A 25 -6.62 -5.32 -1.39
C VAL A 25 -7.57 -4.13 -1.20
N ARG A 26 -8.88 -4.37 -1.08
CA ARG A 26 -9.89 -3.30 -1.00
C ARG A 26 -9.83 -2.52 0.30
N THR A 27 -9.66 -3.20 1.42
CA THR A 27 -9.77 -2.62 2.76
C THR A 27 -8.43 -2.13 3.30
N LEU A 28 -7.31 -2.73 2.87
CA LEU A 28 -5.98 -2.38 3.38
C LEU A 28 -5.11 -1.70 2.32
N LEU A 29 -4.94 -2.26 1.12
CA LEU A 29 -3.94 -1.75 0.17
C LEU A 29 -4.40 -0.52 -0.61
N LEU A 30 -5.61 -0.54 -1.20
CA LEU A 30 -6.11 0.57 -2.01
C LEU A 30 -6.11 1.91 -1.25
N PRO A 31 -6.56 1.99 0.02
CA PRO A 31 -6.49 3.25 0.76
C PRO A 31 -5.06 3.77 0.97
N GLN A 32 -4.07 2.88 1.08
CA GLN A 32 -2.66 3.26 1.27
C GLN A 32 -2.03 3.69 -0.05
N ILE A 33 -2.45 3.12 -1.18
CA ILE A 33 -2.09 3.57 -2.52
C ILE A 33 -2.62 4.99 -2.75
N GLU A 34 -3.90 5.25 -2.45
CA GLU A 34 -4.48 6.60 -2.58
C GLU A 34 -3.72 7.64 -1.74
N LYS A 35 -3.37 7.29 -0.49
CA LYS A 35 -2.52 8.15 0.36
C LYS A 35 -1.14 8.38 -0.27
N ALA A 36 -0.50 7.33 -0.79
CA ALA A 36 0.81 7.44 -1.42
C ALA A 36 0.77 8.29 -2.71
N LEU A 37 -0.36 8.30 -3.43
CA LEU A 37 -0.56 9.14 -4.62
C LEU A 37 -0.80 10.61 -4.27
N ALA A 38 -1.47 10.88 -3.15
CA ALA A 38 -1.79 12.23 -2.68
C ALA A 38 -0.58 12.98 -2.10
N THR A 39 0.43 12.26 -1.60
CA THR A 39 1.69 12.86 -1.15
C THR A 39 2.44 13.46 -2.34
N ARG A 40 2.64 14.78 -2.34
CA ARG A 40 3.61 15.43 -3.23
C ARG A 40 5.02 15.06 -2.76
N GLY A 41 5.83 14.52 -3.67
CA GLY A 41 7.26 14.29 -3.45
C GLY A 41 8.03 15.60 -3.35
#